data_AF-A0A1E1W4X0-F1
#
_entry.id   AF-A0A1E1W4X0-F1
#
_cell.length_a   1.000
_cell.length_b   1.000
_cell.length_c   1.000
_cell.angle_alpha   90.00
_cell.angle_beta   90.00
_cell.angle_gamma   90.00
#
_symmetry.space_group_name_H-M   'P 1'
#
loop_
_entity.id
_entity.type
_entity.pdbx_description
1 polymer ?
#
loop_
_entity_poly.entity_id
_entity_poly.type
_entity_poly.pdbx_seq_one_letter_code
_entity_poly.pdbx_strand_id
1 'polypeptide(L)'
;MTLSESMIGDTNIFIVDRELEIGEIEIMLAEETARGKKLGWEAVILMLLYGIKHIHLKMFEAKISFSNEISITMFKKLGFEEKSRSDVFQEVTLQKKVTEEWIEWLSKHYQYEIQTC
;
A
#
# COMPACT_ATOMS: atom_id res chain seq x y z
N MET A 1 -30.20 2.36 -10.07
CA MET A 1 -29.43 1.52 -9.12
C MET A 1 -28.87 2.45 -8.07
N THR A 2 -29.39 2.39 -6.85
CA THR A 2 -28.73 3.01 -5.70
C THR A 2 -27.43 2.26 -5.46
N LEU A 3 -26.28 2.91 -5.67
CA LEU A 3 -25.01 2.40 -5.18
C LEU A 3 -25.17 2.27 -3.67
N SER A 4 -25.19 1.04 -3.14
CA SER A 4 -25.11 0.87 -1.70
C SER A 4 -23.72 1.35 -1.28
N GLU A 5 -23.65 2.34 -0.39
CA GLU A 5 -22.41 2.70 0.27
C GLU A 5 -21.99 1.52 1.14
N SER A 6 -21.14 0.67 0.59
CA SER A 6 -20.71 -0.57 1.24
C SER A 6 -19.20 -0.66 1.13
N MET A 7 -18.57 -1.12 2.21
CA MET A 7 -17.13 -1.33 2.25
C MET A 7 -16.78 -2.44 1.26
N ILE A 8 -15.88 -2.13 0.32
CA ILE A 8 -15.42 -3.05 -0.73
C ILE A 8 -14.03 -3.62 -0.47
N GLY A 9 -13.37 -3.14 0.59
CA GLY A 9 -12.00 -3.47 0.95
C GLY A 9 -11.40 -2.46 1.92
N ASP A 10 -10.14 -2.70 2.27
CA ASP A 10 -9.39 -1.95 3.26
C ASP A 10 -7.88 -2.06 3.01
N THR A 11 -7.12 -1.15 3.62
CA THR A 11 -5.66 -1.15 3.63
C THR A 11 -5.17 -0.90 5.04
N ASN A 12 -4.05 -1.51 5.42
CA ASN A 12 -3.51 -1.48 6.77
C ASN A 12 -2.01 -1.23 6.74
N ILE A 13 -1.48 -0.59 7.79
CA ILE A 13 -0.05 -0.50 8.05
C ILE A 13 0.24 -1.16 9.40
N PHE A 14 1.10 -2.16 9.41
CA PHE A 14 1.65 -2.77 10.62
C PHE A 14 3.05 -2.21 10.88
N ILE A 15 3.28 -1.63 12.06
CA ILE A 15 4.62 -1.14 12.41
C ILE A 15 5.47 -2.36 12.82
N VAL A 16 6.40 -2.76 11.95
CA VAL A 16 7.22 -3.97 12.14
C VAL A 16 8.53 -3.68 12.87
N ASP A 17 9.07 -2.46 12.72
CA ASP A 17 10.22 -1.98 13.47
C ASP A 17 10.05 -0.50 13.78
N ARG A 18 9.97 -0.17 15.07
CA ARG A 18 9.78 1.21 15.52
C ARG A 18 11.08 2.02 15.54
N GLU A 19 12.22 1.37 15.76
CA GLU A 19 13.53 2.05 15.80
C GLU A 19 13.99 2.40 14.39
N LEU A 20 13.71 1.51 13.43
CA LEU A 20 14.01 1.70 12.01
C LEU A 20 12.87 2.35 11.23
N GLU A 21 11.75 2.66 11.89
CA GLU A 21 10.57 3.31 11.30
C GLU A 21 10.04 2.56 10.06
N ILE A 22 9.95 1.23 10.17
CA ILE A 22 9.51 0.33 9.09
C ILE A 22 8.04 -0.07 9.30
N GLY A 23 7.23 0.09 8.26
CA GLY A 23 5.84 -0.35 8.24
C GLY A 23 5.56 -1.37 7.13
N GLU A 24 4.82 -2.42 7.43
CA GLU A 24 4.30 -3.36 6.44
C GLU A 24 2.92 -2.88 5.97
N ILE A 25 2.78 -2.63 4.66
CA ILE A 25 1.55 -2.16 4.02
C ILE A 25 0.80 -3.34 3.39
N GLU A 26 -0.48 -3.45 3.72
CA GLU A 26 -1.40 -4.45 3.17
C GLU A 26 -2.61 -3.79 2.52
N ILE A 27 -3.21 -4.48 1.54
CA ILE A 27 -4.41 -4.04 0.81
C ILE A 27 -5.23 -5.24 0.41
N MET A 28 -6.54 -5.18 0.66
CA MET A 28 -7.50 -6.17 0.23
C MET A 28 -8.68 -5.49 -0.47
N LEU A 29 -9.06 -6.02 -1.63
CA LEU A 29 -10.32 -5.66 -2.32
C LEU A 29 -11.16 -6.94 -2.45
N ALA A 30 -12.16 -7.06 -1.57
CA ALA A 30 -13.06 -8.20 -1.53
C ALA A 30 -14.04 -8.19 -2.71
N GLU A 31 -14.49 -7.01 -3.13
CA GLU A 31 -15.51 -6.86 -4.16
C GLU A 31 -14.91 -6.97 -5.58
N GLU A 32 -15.24 -8.03 -6.32
CA GLU A 32 -14.68 -8.25 -7.67
C GLU A 32 -15.09 -7.17 -8.66
N THR A 33 -16.32 -6.66 -8.52
CA THR A 33 -16.89 -5.60 -9.38
C THR A 33 -16.18 -4.25 -9.18
N ALA A 34 -15.39 -4.11 -8.11
CA ALA A 34 -14.58 -2.94 -7.82
C ALA A 34 -13.15 -3.00 -8.40
N ARG A 35 -12.71 -4.16 -8.90
CA ARG A 35 -11.38 -4.34 -9.51
C ARG A 35 -11.27 -3.61 -10.86
N GLY A 36 -10.05 -3.30 -11.27
CA GLY A 36 -9.78 -2.60 -12.54
C GLY A 36 -10.12 -1.09 -12.56
N LYS A 37 -10.71 -0.56 -11.48
CA LYS A 37 -11.11 0.85 -11.35
C LYS A 37 -10.10 1.74 -10.63
N LYS A 38 -8.88 1.24 -10.39
CA LYS A 38 -7.80 1.90 -9.63
C LYS A 38 -8.14 2.25 -8.17
N LEU A 39 -9.20 1.68 -7.58
CA LEU A 39 -9.59 1.95 -6.20
C LEU A 39 -8.52 1.49 -5.18
N GLY A 40 -7.95 0.29 -5.37
CA GLY A 40 -6.85 -0.19 -4.52
C GLY A 40 -5.56 0.62 -4.69
N TRP A 41 -5.32 1.14 -5.90
CA TRP A 41 -4.17 2.00 -6.18
C TRP A 41 -4.26 3.32 -5.41
N GLU A 42 -5.43 3.95 -5.46
CA GLU A 42 -5.72 5.16 -4.70
C GLU A 42 -5.61 4.92 -3.19
N ALA A 43 -6.28 3.87 -2.68
CA ALA A 43 -6.27 3.53 -1.26
C ALA A 43 -4.83 3.32 -0.72
N VAL A 44 -4.00 2.59 -1.46
CA VAL A 44 -2.59 2.37 -1.06
C VAL A 44 -1.80 3.67 -1.07
N ILE A 45 -1.92 4.52 -2.09
CA ILE A 45 -1.19 5.80 -2.12
C ILE A 45 -1.58 6.69 -0.94
N LEU A 46 -2.88 6.79 -0.63
CA LEU A 46 -3.36 7.57 0.50
C LEU A 46 -2.82 7.03 1.82
N MET A 47 -2.83 5.71 2.01
CA MET A 47 -2.29 5.07 3.21
C MET A 47 -0.77 5.23 3.34
N LEU A 48 -0.02 5.16 2.23
CA LEU A 48 1.42 5.44 2.22
C LEU A 48 1.72 6.89 2.62
N LEU A 49 1.01 7.86 2.02
CA LEU A 49 1.15 9.28 2.38
C LEU A 49 0.81 9.52 3.86
N TYR A 50 -0.23 8.84 4.38
CA TYR A 50 -0.58 8.88 5.79
C TYR A 50 0.53 8.33 6.69
N GLY A 51 1.06 7.14 6.37
CA GLY A 51 2.16 6.52 7.11
C GLY A 51 3.42 7.38 7.14
N ILE A 52 3.73 8.06 6.04
CA ILE A 52 4.87 8.99 5.95
C ILE A 52 4.62 10.22 6.83
N LYS A 53 3.46 10.87 6.67
CA LYS A 53 3.20 12.18 7.27
C LYS A 53 2.89 12.12 8.77
N HIS A 54 2.17 11.08 9.21
CA HIS A 54 1.62 11.01 10.57
C HIS A 54 2.24 9.92 11.44
N ILE A 55 2.76 8.85 10.84
CA ILE A 55 3.45 7.77 11.57
C ILE A 55 4.98 7.93 11.47
N HIS A 56 5.46 8.77 10.55
CA HIS A 56 6.88 9.06 10.30
C HIS A 56 7.71 7.86 9.81
N LEU A 57 7.07 6.92 9.12
CA LEU A 57 7.74 5.77 8.52
C LEU A 57 8.77 6.20 7.46
N LYS A 58 9.91 5.50 7.44
CA LYS A 58 11.03 5.71 6.48
C LYS A 58 11.17 4.58 5.47
N MET A 59 10.53 3.45 5.72
CA MET A 59 10.54 2.30 4.84
C MET A 59 9.21 1.58 4.91
N PHE A 60 8.78 1.10 3.75
CA PHE A 60 7.62 0.23 3.63
C PHE A 60 8.04 -1.15 3.15
N GLU A 61 7.36 -2.18 3.66
CA GLU A 61 7.43 -3.54 3.16
C GLU A 61 6.04 -4.01 2.73
N ALA A 62 5.98 -4.88 1.73
CA ALA A 62 4.75 -5.56 1.34
C ALA A 62 5.06 -7.04 1.12
N LYS A 63 4.44 -7.92 1.91
CA LYS A 63 4.53 -9.37 1.72
C LYS A 63 3.33 -9.85 0.92
N ILE A 64 3.60 -10.55 -0.17
CA ILE A 64 2.58 -10.87 -1.16
C ILE A 64 2.78 -12.31 -1.63
N SER A 65 1.73 -13.12 -1.58
CA SER A 65 1.73 -14.46 -2.17
C SER A 65 2.15 -14.42 -3.65
N PHE A 66 2.93 -15.42 -4.09
CA PHE A 66 3.36 -15.55 -5.49
C PHE A 66 2.20 -15.60 -6.47
N SER A 67 1.04 -16.13 -6.06
CA SER A 67 -0.14 -16.21 -6.91
C SER A 67 -0.84 -14.86 -7.12
N ASN A 68 -0.51 -13.83 -6.34
CA ASN A 68 -1.12 -12.51 -6.45
C ASN A 68 -0.28 -11.56 -7.33
N GLU A 69 -0.17 -11.92 -8.61
CA GLU A 69 0.57 -11.16 -9.62
C GLU A 69 0.06 -9.71 -9.77
N ILE A 70 -1.22 -9.49 -9.52
CA ILE A 70 -1.87 -8.17 -9.60
C ILE A 70 -1.26 -7.25 -8.54
N SER A 71 -1.23 -7.66 -7.27
CA SER A 71 -0.63 -6.87 -6.20
C SER A 71 0.88 -6.71 -6.40
N ILE A 72 1.60 -7.78 -6.78
CA ILE A 72 3.04 -7.69 -7.07
C ILE A 72 3.32 -6.64 -8.15
N THR A 73 2.57 -6.66 -9.25
CA THR A 73 2.72 -5.69 -10.34
C THR A 73 2.38 -4.27 -9.88
N MET A 74 1.34 -4.13 -9.06
CA MET A 74 0.93 -2.85 -8.50
C MET A 74 2.04 -2.22 -7.65
N PHE A 75 2.59 -2.98 -6.69
CA PHE A 75 3.66 -2.49 -5.83
C PHE A 75 4.95 -2.19 -6.60
N LYS A 76 5.30 -2.99 -7.61
CA LYS A 76 6.41 -2.66 -8.52
C LYS A 76 6.19 -1.34 -9.27
N LYS A 77 4.97 -1.05 -9.72
CA LYS A 77 4.62 0.25 -10.34
C LYS A 77 4.67 1.43 -9.36
N LEU A 78 4.44 1.18 -8.08
CA LEU A 78 4.66 2.16 -7.00
C LEU A 78 6.15 2.35 -6.67
N GLY A 79 7.03 1.62 -7.35
CA GLY A 79 8.48 1.72 -7.20
C GLY A 79 9.04 0.87 -6.06
N PHE A 80 8.29 -0.12 -5.55
CA PHE A 80 8.81 -1.12 -4.64
C PHE A 80 9.72 -2.11 -5.39
N GLU A 81 10.76 -2.55 -4.71
CA GLU A 81 11.76 -3.48 -5.21
C GLU A 81 11.74 -4.78 -4.41
N GLU A 82 12.17 -5.88 -5.00
CA GLU A 82 12.21 -7.17 -4.32
C GLU A 82 13.31 -7.20 -3.26
N LYS A 83 12.92 -7.52 -2.01
CA LYS A 83 13.83 -7.69 -0.88
C LYS A 83 14.22 -9.16 -0.70
N SER A 84 13.22 -10.05 -0.72
CA SER A 84 13.41 -11.49 -0.50
C SER A 84 12.23 -12.30 -1.02
N ARG A 85 12.43 -13.63 -1.11
CA ARG A 85 11.40 -14.62 -1.42
C ARG A 85 11.44 -15.73 -0.36
N SER A 86 10.27 -16.30 -0.08
CA SER A 86 10.13 -17.50 0.75
C SER A 86 9.36 -18.57 -0.01
N ASP A 87 10.03 -19.65 -0.36
CA ASP A 87 9.38 -20.82 -0.97
C ASP A 87 8.55 -21.61 0.06
N VAL A 88 8.85 -21.50 1.36
CA VAL A 88 8.07 -22.17 2.40
C VAL A 88 6.69 -21.52 2.54
N PHE A 89 6.65 -20.19 2.50
CA PHE A 89 5.41 -19.41 2.60
C PHE A 89 4.79 -19.05 1.25
N GLN A 90 5.49 -19.37 0.14
CA GLN A 90 5.09 -19.03 -1.22
C GLN A 90 4.81 -17.54 -1.40
N GLU A 91 5.70 -16.69 -0.87
CA GLU A 91 5.54 -15.23 -0.84
C GLU A 91 6.81 -14.48 -1.26
N VAL A 92 6.61 -13.27 -1.79
CA VAL A 92 7.67 -12.29 -2.05
C VAL A 92 7.52 -11.14 -1.06
N THR A 93 8.64 -10.69 -0.51
CA THR A 93 8.72 -9.43 0.24
C THR A 93 9.26 -8.35 -0.69
N LEU A 94 8.47 -7.31 -0.91
CA LEU A 94 8.88 -6.10 -1.60
C LEU A 94 9.15 -4.98 -0.58
N GLN A 95 10.07 -4.07 -0.88
CA GLN A 95 10.37 -2.93 -0.02
C GLN A 95 10.48 -1.62 -0.79
N LYS A 96 10.23 -0.51 -0.09
CA LYS A 96 10.44 0.85 -0.62
C LYS A 96 10.93 1.79 0.48
N LYS A 97 12.11 2.37 0.27
CA LYS A 97 12.60 3.48 1.09
C LYS A 97 11.86 4.77 0.74
N VAL A 98 11.51 5.54 1.77
CA VAL A 98 10.91 6.87 1.62
C VAL A 98 11.99 7.87 1.23
N THR A 99 11.76 8.57 0.11
CA THR A 99 12.60 9.66 -0.39
C THR A 99 11.72 10.86 -0.72
N GLU A 100 12.31 12.06 -0.76
CA GLU A 100 11.59 13.29 -1.12
C GLU A 100 10.98 13.18 -2.53
N GLU A 101 11.75 12.68 -3.51
CA GLU A 101 11.27 12.43 -4.87
C GLU A 101 10.04 11.50 -4.90
N TRP A 102 10.05 10.46 -4.06
CA TRP A 102 8.92 9.53 -4.01
C TRP A 102 7.69 10.15 -3.35
N ILE A 103 7.88 10.96 -2.31
CA ILE A 103 6.78 11.73 -1.67
C ILE A 103 6.15 12.69 -2.68
N GLU A 104 6.97 13.41 -3.45
CA GLU A 104 6.49 14.31 -4.50
C GLU A 104 5.72 13.54 -5.58
N TRP A 105 6.23 12.38 -6.00
CA TRP A 105 5.57 11.54 -6.99
C TRP A 105 4.20 11.03 -6.50
N LEU A 106 4.10 10.57 -5.24
CA LEU A 106 2.84 10.14 -4.63
C LEU A 106 1.84 11.31 -4.55
N SER A 107 2.31 12.47 -4.11
CA SER A 107 1.49 13.68 -3.93
C SER A 107 0.96 14.29 -5.23
N LYS A 108 1.58 13.97 -6.38
CA LYS A 108 1.07 14.32 -7.72
C LYS A 108 -0.12 13.45 -8.14
N HIS A 109 -0.24 12.24 -7.58
CA HIS A 109 -1.36 11.35 -7.88
C HIS A 109 -2.57 11.66 -7.03
N TYR A 110 -2.38 11.76 -5.72
CA TYR A 110 -3.46 11.97 -4.77
C TYR A 110 -3.04 12.87 -3.62
N GLN A 111 -4.00 13.61 -3.09
CA GLN A 111 -3.86 14.46 -1.91
C GLN A 111 -5.01 14.13 -0.95
N TYR A 112 -4.77 14.27 0.35
CA TYR A 112 -5.80 14.07 1.36
C TYR A 112 -5.69 15.09 2.49
N GLU A 113 -6.82 15.27 3.17
CA GLU A 113 -6.94 16.04 4.40
C GLU A 113 -7.67 15.18 5.44
N ILE A 114 -7.22 15.25 6.69
CA ILE A 114 -7.91 14.58 7.80
C ILE A 114 -9.03 15.50 8.25
N GLN A 115 -10.26 15.03 8.10
CA GLN A 115 -11.41 15.70 8.68
C GLN A 115 -11.46 15.39 10.18
N THR A 116 -11.52 16.44 11.00
CA THR A 116 -11.81 16.33 12.43
C THR A 116 -13.30 16.56 12.61
N CYS A 117 -13.94 15.69 13.41
CA CYS A 117 -15.35 15.80 13.76
C CYS A 117 -15.58 16.88 14.81
#